data_AF-A0A962K4N1-F1
#
_entry.id   AF-A0A962K4N1-F1
#
_cell.length_a   1.000
_cell.length_b   1.000
_cell.length_c   1.000
_cell.angle_alpha   90.00
_cell.angle_beta   90.00
_cell.angle_gamma   90.00
#
_symmetry.space_group_name_H-M   'P 1'
#
loop_
_entity.id
_entity.type
_entity.pdbx_description
1 polymer ?
#
loop_
_entity_poly.entity_id
_entity_poly.type
_entity_poly.pdbx_seq_one_letter_code
_entity_poly.pdbx_strand_id
1 'polypeptide(L)'
;MIRIYYRSVLTGIFLITLARTISAQPGPGPGYGCPSCGVEYADTQVMIEILSDLLDVSPGMVNVVQGQEPGVYTVTLPDGTTLSLSPVGPTFRYQNAVQRRLEHTEEGGLRLRSQSRAELQIRSAIHRQAELIGELLRLGWTNFYWFQQGLEMESPAGERYCFGPDLVLASVNAPGVINVEIDAEGNLWVTHPDGIRQRLHACAHDFFQLRDQVRTAVQQQLMLNADGTFQLMFGEQTLRFRLNAELAWTDELDHPGFYTEGDRILLRYRDGWAQEVVLLDQ
;
A
#
# COMPACT_ATOMS: atom_id res chain seq x y z
N MET A 1 -10.51 -82.76 -5.11
CA MET A 1 -11.51 -82.85 -4.03
C MET A 1 -10.80 -82.55 -2.72
N ILE A 2 -10.92 -81.32 -2.19
CA ILE A 2 -10.69 -80.88 -0.80
C ILE A 2 -11.37 -79.51 -0.70
N ARG A 3 -12.30 -79.37 0.24
CA ARG A 3 -12.82 -78.10 0.76
C ARG A 3 -12.34 -78.00 2.20
N ILE A 4 -11.96 -76.81 2.67
CA ILE A 4 -12.28 -76.25 4.00
C ILE A 4 -11.91 -74.75 4.00
N TYR A 5 -12.77 -73.97 4.66
CA TYR A 5 -12.81 -72.52 4.85
C TYR A 5 -11.83 -72.02 5.93
N TYR A 6 -11.34 -70.77 5.84
CA TYR A 6 -11.80 -69.60 6.65
C TYR A 6 -10.78 -68.42 6.67
N ARG A 7 -11.35 -67.21 6.56
CA ARG A 7 -10.97 -65.90 7.15
C ARG A 7 -9.75 -65.07 6.67
N SER A 8 -10.13 -63.86 6.24
CA SER A 8 -9.49 -62.55 6.47
C SER A 8 -8.15 -62.33 5.77
N VAL A 9 -7.96 -61.29 4.97
CA VAL A 9 -7.81 -59.89 5.41
C VAL A 9 -7.72 -58.99 4.14
N LEU A 10 -8.29 -57.77 4.19
CA LEU A 10 -8.12 -56.59 3.29
C LEU A 10 -8.60 -56.78 1.84
N THR A 11 -9.81 -56.39 1.38
CA THR A 11 -10.50 -55.08 1.47
C THR A 11 -9.51 -53.93 1.21
N GLY A 12 -9.57 -53.14 0.15
CA GLY A 12 -10.58 -52.91 -0.86
C GLY A 12 -10.27 -51.52 -1.41
N ILE A 13 -9.61 -51.46 -2.58
CA ILE A 13 -9.44 -50.22 -3.34
C ILE A 13 -10.79 -49.93 -3.96
N PHE A 14 -11.55 -49.00 -3.40
CA PHE A 14 -12.51 -48.16 -4.11
C PHE A 14 -13.10 -47.16 -3.10
N LEU A 15 -12.47 -45.99 -2.99
CA LEU A 15 -13.14 -44.82 -2.45
C LEU A 15 -12.86 -43.65 -3.41
N ILE A 16 -13.85 -43.46 -4.28
CA ILE A 16 -14.16 -42.19 -4.92
C ILE A 16 -14.16 -41.13 -3.83
N THR A 17 -13.11 -40.32 -3.78
CA THR A 17 -13.14 -39.13 -2.94
C THR A 17 -13.81 -38.06 -3.79
N LEU A 18 -15.11 -37.89 -3.57
CA LEU A 18 -15.82 -36.65 -3.81
C LEU A 18 -15.00 -35.53 -3.14
N ALA A 19 -14.26 -34.76 -3.93
CA ALA A 19 -13.92 -33.40 -3.53
C ALA A 19 -15.21 -32.58 -3.62
N ARG A 20 -16.03 -32.68 -2.56
CA ARG A 20 -16.97 -31.62 -2.24
C ARG A 20 -16.13 -30.36 -2.00
N THR A 21 -16.36 -29.36 -2.83
CA THR A 21 -16.52 -27.96 -2.41
C THR A 21 -16.26 -27.74 -0.92
N ILE A 22 -15.06 -27.27 -0.60
CA ILE A 22 -14.94 -26.22 0.41
C ILE A 22 -14.81 -24.94 -0.41
N SER A 23 -15.94 -24.47 -0.93
CA SER A 23 -16.15 -23.03 -0.87
C SER A 23 -16.11 -22.73 0.61
N ALA A 24 -15.10 -22.01 1.08
CA ALA A 24 -15.19 -21.37 2.37
C ALA A 24 -16.32 -20.35 2.24
N GLN A 25 -17.56 -20.77 2.49
CA GLN A 25 -18.53 -19.84 3.04
C GLN A 25 -17.95 -19.45 4.40
N PRO A 26 -17.69 -18.16 4.66
CA PRO A 26 -17.49 -17.74 6.03
C PRO A 26 -18.77 -18.14 6.77
N GLY A 27 -18.64 -19.04 7.74
CA GLY A 27 -19.70 -19.21 8.73
C GLY A 27 -20.00 -17.86 9.37
N PRO A 28 -21.23 -17.63 9.88
CA PRO A 28 -21.56 -16.39 10.55
C PRO A 28 -20.68 -16.30 11.80
N GLY A 29 -19.56 -15.60 11.70
CA GLY A 29 -18.84 -15.07 12.84
C GLY A 29 -19.78 -14.16 13.65
N PRO A 30 -19.48 -13.87 14.93
CA PRO A 30 -20.26 -12.92 15.70
C PRO A 30 -20.36 -11.61 14.89
N GLY A 31 -21.59 -11.31 14.46
CA GLY A 31 -21.86 -10.28 13.48
C GLY A 31 -21.54 -8.90 14.02
N TYR A 32 -20.38 -8.36 13.65
CA TYR A 32 -20.26 -6.92 13.43
C TYR A 32 -20.97 -6.65 12.10
N GLY A 33 -22.30 -6.59 12.20
CA GLY A 33 -23.19 -6.66 11.05
C GLY A 33 -23.24 -5.33 10.33
N CYS A 34 -22.88 -5.36 9.05
CA CYS A 34 -23.51 -4.51 8.06
C CYS A 34 -24.78 -5.26 7.58
N PRO A 35 -25.96 -5.05 8.20
CA PRO A 35 -27.15 -5.86 7.93
C PRO A 35 -27.67 -5.72 6.49
N SER A 36 -27.19 -4.72 5.74
CA SER A 36 -27.56 -4.42 4.36
C SER A 36 -26.39 -4.50 3.37
N CYS A 37 -25.29 -5.18 3.71
CA CYS A 37 -24.21 -5.41 2.76
C CYS A 37 -23.54 -6.79 2.85
N GLY A 38 -23.03 -7.26 1.72
CA GLY A 38 -22.10 -8.39 1.64
C GLY A 38 -20.67 -7.92 1.93
N VAL A 39 -19.84 -8.85 2.41
CA VAL A 39 -18.43 -8.59 2.72
C VAL A 39 -17.59 -9.64 1.99
N GLU A 40 -16.65 -9.20 1.17
CA GLU A 40 -15.70 -10.06 0.44
C GLU A 40 -14.31 -9.43 0.41
N TYR A 41 -13.30 -10.18 -0.03
CA TYR A 41 -11.97 -9.60 -0.31
C TYR A 41 -11.85 -9.29 -1.80
N ALA A 42 -11.20 -8.18 -2.13
CA ALA A 42 -11.00 -7.79 -3.51
C ALA A 42 -10.08 -8.79 -4.22
N ASP A 43 -10.57 -9.36 -5.32
CA ASP A 43 -9.80 -10.09 -6.33
C ASP A 43 -9.68 -9.24 -7.61
N THR A 44 -9.01 -9.77 -8.64
CA THR A 44 -8.84 -9.07 -9.92
C THR A 44 -10.16 -8.64 -10.55
N GLN A 45 -11.22 -9.45 -10.43
CA GLN A 45 -12.51 -9.16 -11.02
C GLN A 45 -13.23 -8.01 -10.30
N VAL A 46 -13.18 -7.99 -8.97
CA VAL A 46 -13.70 -6.89 -8.14
C VAL A 46 -12.97 -5.58 -8.46
N MET A 47 -11.64 -5.64 -8.61
CA MET A 47 -10.85 -4.47 -9.00
C MET A 47 -11.24 -3.93 -10.37
N ILE A 48 -11.35 -4.80 -11.38
CA ILE A 48 -11.78 -4.42 -12.73
C ILE A 48 -13.17 -3.77 -12.67
N GLU A 49 -14.13 -4.38 -11.97
CA GLU A 49 -15.50 -3.88 -11.84
C GLU A 49 -15.53 -2.46 -11.26
N ILE A 50 -14.89 -2.25 -10.10
CA ILE A 50 -14.92 -0.96 -9.39
C ILE A 50 -14.19 0.12 -10.20
N LEU A 51 -12.99 -0.18 -10.70
CA LEU A 51 -12.18 0.79 -11.43
C LEU A 51 -12.81 1.16 -12.78
N SER A 52 -13.35 0.18 -13.51
CA SER A 52 -14.01 0.45 -14.79
C SER A 52 -15.27 1.28 -14.61
N ASP A 53 -16.07 1.00 -13.57
CA ASP A 53 -17.24 1.83 -13.26
C ASP A 53 -16.83 3.26 -12.88
N LEU A 54 -15.83 3.42 -12.01
CA LEU A 54 -15.37 4.76 -11.59
C LEU A 54 -14.82 5.59 -12.75
N LEU A 55 -14.15 4.95 -13.70
CA LEU A 55 -13.60 5.58 -14.90
C LEU A 55 -14.63 5.74 -16.03
N ASP A 56 -15.84 5.20 -15.86
CA ASP A 56 -16.90 5.19 -16.87
C ASP A 56 -16.46 4.51 -18.20
N VAL A 57 -15.71 3.42 -18.08
CA VAL A 57 -15.19 2.65 -19.23
C VAL A 57 -15.69 1.22 -19.22
N SER A 58 -15.57 0.55 -20.36
CA SER A 58 -15.91 -0.87 -20.46
C SER A 58 -14.94 -1.73 -19.64
N PRO A 59 -15.39 -2.79 -18.92
CA PRO A 59 -14.54 -3.65 -18.09
C PRO A 59 -13.32 -4.27 -18.79
N GLY A 60 -13.32 -4.37 -20.12
CA GLY A 60 -12.16 -4.87 -20.89
C GLY A 60 -11.07 -3.82 -21.17
N MET A 61 -11.29 -2.56 -20.79
CA MET A 61 -10.32 -1.47 -21.00
C MET A 61 -9.37 -1.27 -19.81
N VAL A 62 -9.76 -1.76 -18.62
CA VAL A 62 -8.89 -1.79 -17.44
C VAL A 62 -8.31 -3.20 -17.33
N ASN A 63 -6.99 -3.31 -17.38
CA ASN A 63 -6.30 -4.57 -17.15
C ASN A 63 -5.83 -4.63 -15.70
N VAL A 64 -6.18 -5.69 -14.97
CA VAL A 64 -5.73 -5.91 -13.60
C VAL A 64 -5.02 -7.25 -13.52
N VAL A 65 -3.75 -7.21 -13.15
CA VAL A 65 -2.92 -8.39 -12.93
C VAL A 65 -2.59 -8.45 -11.45
N GLN A 66 -2.96 -9.54 -10.80
CA GLN A 66 -2.45 -9.81 -9.46
C GLN A 66 -0.98 -10.20 -9.59
N GLY A 67 -0.12 -9.54 -8.80
CA GLY A 67 1.29 -9.91 -8.71
C GLY A 67 1.47 -11.32 -8.16
N GLN A 68 2.72 -11.78 -8.09
CA GLN A 68 3.03 -13.04 -7.42
C GLN A 68 2.73 -12.98 -5.91
N GLU A 69 2.64 -11.78 -5.37
CA GLU A 69 2.28 -11.52 -3.98
C GLU A 69 0.76 -11.39 -3.80
N PRO A 70 0.20 -12.06 -2.77
CA PRO A 70 -1.19 -11.86 -2.40
C PRO A 70 -1.47 -10.38 -2.08
N GLY A 71 -2.51 -9.81 -2.69
CA GLY A 71 -3.01 -8.48 -2.34
C GLY A 71 -2.28 -7.28 -2.96
N VAL A 72 -1.33 -7.50 -3.87
CA VAL A 72 -0.74 -6.44 -4.71
C VAL A 72 -1.19 -6.62 -6.16
N TYR A 73 -1.69 -5.55 -6.76
CA TYR A 73 -2.21 -5.55 -8.13
C TYR A 73 -1.49 -4.50 -8.96
N THR A 74 -1.03 -4.91 -10.14
CA THR A 74 -0.62 -4.01 -11.21
C THR A 74 -1.83 -3.74 -12.08
N VAL A 75 -2.21 -2.47 -12.20
CA VAL A 75 -3.37 -2.03 -12.99
C VAL A 75 -2.89 -1.20 -14.17
N THR A 76 -3.34 -1.53 -15.38
CA THR A 76 -3.14 -0.69 -16.56
C THR A 76 -4.47 -0.05 -16.94
N LEU A 77 -4.49 1.28 -16.93
CA LEU A 77 -5.63 2.09 -17.32
C LEU A 77 -5.75 2.19 -18.86
N PRO A 78 -6.91 2.61 -19.39
CA PRO A 78 -7.15 2.69 -20.83
C PRO A 78 -6.21 3.65 -21.57
N ASP A 79 -5.69 4.66 -20.88
CA ASP A 79 -4.71 5.63 -21.39
C ASP A 79 -3.26 5.12 -21.39
N GLY A 80 -3.04 3.89 -20.91
CA GLY A 80 -1.72 3.27 -20.76
C GLY A 80 -1.05 3.54 -19.41
N THR A 81 -1.63 4.38 -18.55
CA THR A 81 -1.10 4.63 -17.19
C THR A 81 -1.08 3.33 -16.40
N THR A 82 0.05 3.02 -15.78
CA THR A 82 0.20 1.82 -14.93
C THR A 82 0.24 2.22 -13.47
N LEU A 83 -0.50 1.52 -12.63
CA LEU A 83 -0.61 1.74 -11.19
C LEU A 83 -0.20 0.47 -10.43
N SER A 84 0.42 0.63 -9.27
CA SER A 84 0.64 -0.45 -8.30
C SER A 84 -0.16 -0.16 -7.03
N LEU A 85 -1.12 -1.03 -6.72
CA LEU A 85 -2.08 -0.78 -5.66
C LEU A 85 -2.41 -2.02 -4.85
N SER A 86 -2.82 -1.81 -3.60
CA SER A 86 -3.19 -2.86 -2.67
C SER A 86 -4.53 -2.52 -1.99
N PRO A 87 -5.52 -3.43 -2.02
CA PRO A 87 -6.72 -3.37 -1.20
C PRO A 87 -6.39 -3.26 0.28
N VAL A 88 -7.12 -2.39 0.98
CA VAL A 88 -7.05 -2.24 2.44
C VAL A 88 -8.33 -2.79 3.03
N GLY A 89 -8.22 -3.92 3.73
CA GLY A 89 -9.36 -4.57 4.37
C GLY A 89 -10.37 -5.17 3.39
N PRO A 90 -11.61 -5.40 3.84
CA PRO A 90 -12.64 -6.01 3.02
C PRO A 90 -13.28 -5.02 2.03
N THR A 91 -13.82 -5.56 0.95
CA THR A 91 -14.78 -4.89 0.06
C THR A 91 -16.19 -5.05 0.62
N PHE A 92 -16.95 -3.96 0.65
CA PHE A 92 -18.34 -3.95 1.09
C PHE A 92 -19.27 -3.84 -0.12
N ARG A 93 -20.28 -4.71 -0.23
CA ARG A 93 -21.30 -4.68 -1.29
C ARG A 93 -22.67 -4.33 -0.75
N TYR A 94 -23.06 -3.08 -0.88
CA TYR A 94 -24.33 -2.57 -0.36
C TYR A 94 -25.53 -3.06 -1.16
N GLN A 95 -26.66 -3.27 -0.49
CA GLN A 95 -27.91 -3.68 -1.14
C GLN A 95 -28.65 -2.49 -1.79
N ASN A 96 -28.50 -1.28 -1.23
CA ASN A 96 -29.21 -0.06 -1.67
C ASN A 96 -28.42 0.75 -2.71
N ALA A 97 -29.08 1.74 -3.32
CA ALA A 97 -28.46 2.62 -4.31
C ALA A 97 -27.35 3.48 -3.71
N VAL A 98 -26.23 3.54 -4.41
CA VAL A 98 -25.03 4.27 -4.00
C VAL A 98 -24.49 5.03 -5.20
N GLN A 99 -24.09 6.29 -5.00
CA GLN A 99 -23.45 7.10 -6.04
C GLN A 99 -21.96 6.79 -6.12
N ARG A 100 -21.37 6.99 -7.31
CA ARG A 100 -19.92 6.95 -7.48
C ARG A 100 -19.28 7.93 -6.51
N ARG A 101 -18.26 7.47 -5.78
CA ARG A 101 -17.48 8.31 -4.88
C ARG A 101 -16.02 7.93 -4.92
N LEU A 102 -15.19 8.96 -4.94
CA LEU A 102 -13.76 8.90 -4.74
C LEU A 102 -13.45 9.80 -3.54
N GLU A 103 -12.89 9.23 -2.48
CA GLU A 103 -12.49 9.97 -1.29
C GLU A 103 -11.05 9.63 -0.91
N HIS A 104 -10.25 10.63 -0.59
CA HIS A 104 -8.97 10.38 0.08
C HIS A 104 -9.25 9.94 1.51
N THR A 105 -8.59 8.86 1.94
CA THR A 105 -8.67 8.43 3.33
C THR A 105 -7.70 9.21 4.18
N GLU A 106 -7.97 9.24 5.48
CA GLU A 106 -7.06 9.81 6.46
C GLU A 106 -5.67 9.16 6.45
N GLU A 107 -5.53 7.99 5.83
CA GLU A 107 -4.34 7.15 5.84
C GLU A 107 -3.60 7.21 4.50
N GLY A 108 -3.85 8.23 3.68
CA GLY A 108 -3.21 8.42 2.37
C GLY A 108 -3.69 7.44 1.28
N GLY A 109 -4.71 6.63 1.58
CA GLY A 109 -5.37 5.75 0.62
C GLY A 109 -6.49 6.45 -0.15
N LEU A 110 -7.14 5.69 -1.03
CA LEU A 110 -8.36 6.09 -1.72
C LEU A 110 -9.48 5.15 -1.33
N ARG A 111 -10.61 5.70 -0.90
CA ARG A 111 -11.87 4.97 -0.78
C ARG A 111 -12.66 5.15 -2.06
N LEU A 112 -12.86 4.03 -2.72
CA LEU A 112 -13.53 3.88 -4.00
C LEU A 112 -14.93 3.33 -3.74
N ARG A 113 -15.94 3.95 -4.34
CA ARG A 113 -17.32 3.50 -4.23
C ARG A 113 -17.97 3.55 -5.61
N SER A 114 -18.41 2.40 -6.12
CA SER A 114 -18.96 2.24 -7.46
C SER A 114 -20.51 2.30 -7.48
N GLN A 115 -21.09 2.49 -8.66
CA GLN A 115 -22.54 2.32 -8.90
C GLN A 115 -22.98 0.85 -8.76
N SER A 116 -22.06 -0.09 -8.92
CA SER A 116 -22.32 -1.51 -8.66
C SER A 116 -22.50 -1.83 -7.17
N ARG A 117 -22.47 -0.78 -6.32
CA ARG A 117 -22.68 -0.82 -4.87
C ARG A 117 -21.51 -1.43 -4.11
N ALA A 118 -20.35 -1.53 -4.75
CA ALA A 118 -19.12 -1.98 -4.11
C ALA A 118 -18.35 -0.78 -3.56
N GLU A 119 -17.83 -0.93 -2.34
CA GLU A 119 -16.88 -0.02 -1.73
C GLU A 119 -15.61 -0.76 -1.39
N LEU A 120 -14.50 -0.17 -1.78
CA LEU A 120 -13.16 -0.69 -1.55
C LEU A 120 -12.24 0.46 -1.13
N GLN A 121 -11.40 0.22 -0.14
CA GLN A 121 -10.26 1.10 0.12
C GLN A 121 -9.02 0.53 -0.56
N ILE A 122 -8.24 1.38 -1.23
CA ILE A 122 -6.96 1.03 -1.84
C ILE A 122 -5.87 1.97 -1.35
N ARG A 123 -4.62 1.52 -1.46
CA ARG A 123 -3.41 2.32 -1.25
C ARG A 123 -2.38 2.01 -2.33
N SER A 124 -1.37 2.86 -2.48
CA SER A 124 -0.19 2.53 -3.29
C SER A 124 0.53 1.31 -2.71
N ALA A 125 1.17 0.54 -3.57
CA ALA A 125 1.88 -0.68 -3.20
C ALA A 125 3.24 -0.76 -3.89
N ILE A 126 4.18 -1.42 -3.25
CA ILE A 126 5.47 -1.74 -3.86
C ILE A 126 5.24 -2.84 -4.89
N HIS A 127 5.59 -2.58 -6.15
CA HIS A 127 5.54 -3.58 -7.21
C HIS A 127 6.54 -4.70 -6.90
N ARG A 128 6.11 -5.97 -6.94
CA ARG A 128 6.97 -7.14 -6.62
C ARG A 128 7.77 -6.95 -5.33
N GLN A 129 7.08 -6.58 -4.25
CA GLN A 129 7.66 -6.23 -2.95
C GLN A 129 8.65 -7.30 -2.45
N ALA A 130 8.28 -8.58 -2.46
CA ALA A 130 9.11 -9.67 -1.99
C ALA A 130 10.41 -9.81 -2.79
N GLU A 131 10.36 -9.63 -4.12
CA GLU A 131 11.55 -9.63 -4.96
C GLU A 131 12.46 -8.43 -4.62
N LEU A 132 11.87 -7.23 -4.46
CA LEU A 132 12.62 -6.04 -4.05
C LEU A 132 13.28 -6.21 -2.68
N ILE A 133 12.55 -6.70 -1.68
CA ILE A 133 13.10 -6.89 -0.33
C ILE A 133 14.24 -7.92 -0.34
N GLY A 134 14.09 -9.01 -1.11
CA GLY A 134 15.17 -9.97 -1.31
C GLY A 134 16.43 -9.33 -1.90
N GLU A 135 16.26 -8.43 -2.87
CA GLU A 135 17.37 -7.69 -3.47
C GLU A 135 17.99 -6.66 -2.52
N LEU A 136 17.18 -5.91 -1.79
CA LEU A 136 17.67 -4.94 -0.80
C LEU A 136 18.50 -5.62 0.30
N LEU A 137 18.04 -6.77 0.81
CA LEU A 137 18.81 -7.61 1.73
C LEU A 137 20.14 -8.06 1.11
N ARG A 138 20.14 -8.48 -0.17
CA ARG A 138 21.36 -8.85 -0.90
C ARG A 138 22.34 -7.68 -1.05
N LEU A 139 21.82 -6.46 -1.20
CA LEU A 139 22.57 -5.21 -1.27
C LEU A 139 23.05 -4.70 0.09
N GLY A 140 22.66 -5.36 1.20
CA GLY A 140 23.10 -5.02 2.55
C GLY A 140 22.16 -4.10 3.33
N TRP A 141 20.96 -3.83 2.82
CA TRP A 141 19.92 -3.12 3.58
C TRP A 141 19.37 -4.01 4.69
N THR A 142 19.01 -3.42 5.82
CA THR A 142 18.57 -4.16 7.02
C THR A 142 17.44 -3.43 7.75
N ASN A 143 16.95 -4.02 8.86
CA ASN A 143 15.99 -3.39 9.78
C ASN A 143 14.70 -2.87 9.13
N PHE A 144 14.12 -3.70 8.26
CA PHE A 144 12.85 -3.43 7.57
C PHE A 144 11.68 -3.38 8.55
N TYR A 145 11.02 -2.22 8.68
CA TYR A 145 9.82 -2.03 9.47
C TYR A 145 8.67 -1.50 8.62
N TRP A 146 7.56 -2.25 8.59
CA TRP A 146 6.40 -1.92 7.77
C TRP A 146 5.36 -1.15 8.57
N PHE A 147 4.84 -0.10 7.96
CA PHE A 147 3.66 0.61 8.43
C PHE A 147 2.67 0.81 7.29
N GLN A 148 1.55 1.45 7.57
CA GLN A 148 0.42 1.46 6.64
C GLN A 148 0.71 2.16 5.30
N GLN A 149 1.61 3.13 5.29
CA GLN A 149 1.88 3.98 4.13
C GLN A 149 3.29 3.80 3.54
N GLY A 150 4.09 2.89 4.11
CA GLY A 150 5.48 2.79 3.71
C GLY A 150 6.28 1.75 4.47
N LEU A 151 7.59 1.92 4.35
CA LEU A 151 8.63 1.05 4.85
C LEU A 151 9.76 1.91 5.40
N GLU A 152 10.20 1.58 6.60
CA GLU A 152 11.47 2.02 7.13
C GLU A 152 12.53 0.95 6.90
N MET A 153 13.76 1.39 6.65
CA MET A 153 14.91 0.49 6.54
C MET A 153 16.23 1.20 6.77
N GLU A 154 17.25 0.41 7.10
CA GLU A 154 18.63 0.85 7.27
C GLU A 154 19.44 0.55 6.01
N SER A 155 20.13 1.56 5.49
CA SER A 155 21.06 1.43 4.37
C SER A 155 22.30 0.63 4.77
N PRO A 156 23.08 0.14 3.80
CA PRO A 156 24.36 -0.51 4.07
C PRO A 156 25.37 0.39 4.80
N ALA A 157 25.19 1.71 4.74
CA ALA A 157 26.00 2.69 5.46
C ALA A 157 25.53 2.92 6.91
N GLY A 158 24.40 2.34 7.31
CA GLY A 158 23.80 2.46 8.64
C GLY A 158 22.86 3.66 8.79
N GLU A 159 22.56 4.38 7.70
CA GLU A 159 21.59 5.48 7.70
C GLU A 159 20.17 4.91 7.67
N ARG A 160 19.21 5.60 8.27
CA ARG A 160 17.82 5.16 8.34
C ARG A 160 16.94 5.98 7.43
N TYR A 161 16.06 5.32 6.69
CA TYR A 161 15.19 5.96 5.72
C TYR A 161 13.72 5.59 5.92
N CYS A 162 12.82 6.56 5.67
CA CYS A 162 11.39 6.34 5.46
C CYS A 162 11.05 6.41 3.97
N PHE A 163 10.43 5.36 3.43
CA PHE A 163 9.98 5.29 2.05
C PHE A 163 8.49 4.93 1.89
N GLY A 164 7.77 5.71 1.07
CA GLY A 164 6.38 5.45 0.66
C GLY A 164 6.29 5.15 -0.84
N PRO A 165 5.53 4.14 -1.29
CA PRO A 165 5.41 3.85 -2.72
C PRO A 165 4.58 4.90 -3.45
N ASP A 166 5.08 5.37 -4.60
CA ASP A 166 4.24 6.08 -5.56
C ASP A 166 3.21 5.12 -6.16
N LEU A 167 2.00 5.63 -6.38
CA LEU A 167 0.92 4.89 -7.02
C LEU A 167 1.21 4.63 -8.51
N VAL A 168 1.75 5.63 -9.21
CA VAL A 168 1.97 5.58 -10.67
C VAL A 168 3.34 4.96 -10.95
N LEU A 169 3.34 4.00 -11.87
CA LEU A 169 4.52 3.30 -12.34
C LEU A 169 4.95 3.81 -13.71
N ALA A 170 6.26 3.89 -13.93
CA ALA A 170 6.83 4.15 -15.24
C ALA A 170 7.22 2.84 -15.94
N SER A 171 7.18 2.84 -17.27
CA SER A 171 7.73 1.75 -18.09
C SER A 171 9.07 2.17 -18.67
N VAL A 172 10.05 1.28 -18.59
CA VAL A 172 11.41 1.43 -19.10
C VAL A 172 11.88 0.12 -19.74
N ASN A 173 13.03 0.16 -20.40
CA ASN A 173 13.64 -1.07 -20.92
C ASN A 173 13.99 -2.01 -19.77
N ALA A 174 13.56 -3.28 -19.89
CA ALA A 174 13.80 -4.31 -18.90
C ALA A 174 15.32 -4.57 -18.71
N PRO A 175 15.89 -4.29 -17.53
CA PRO A 175 17.31 -4.54 -17.24
C PRO A 175 17.64 -6.02 -17.01
N GLY A 176 16.62 -6.88 -16.83
CA GLY A 176 16.78 -8.30 -16.52
C GLY A 176 17.13 -8.62 -15.06
N VAL A 177 17.49 -7.62 -14.26
CA VAL A 177 17.75 -7.71 -12.81
C VAL A 177 17.12 -6.51 -12.08
N ILE A 178 16.89 -6.61 -10.78
CA ILE A 178 16.44 -5.44 -10.00
C ILE A 178 17.63 -4.47 -9.89
N ASN A 179 17.39 -3.19 -10.19
CA ASN A 179 18.32 -2.09 -9.96
C ASN A 179 17.71 -1.12 -8.95
N VAL A 180 18.51 -0.69 -7.97
CA VAL A 180 18.11 0.22 -6.90
C VAL A 180 19.07 1.40 -6.85
N GLU A 181 18.53 2.61 -6.80
CA GLU A 181 19.27 3.87 -6.80
C GLU A 181 18.59 4.87 -5.87
N ILE A 182 19.36 5.62 -5.08
CA ILE A 182 18.85 6.79 -4.35
C ILE A 182 19.18 8.04 -5.18
N ASP A 183 18.18 8.88 -5.42
CA ASP A 183 18.39 10.18 -6.07
C ASP A 183 18.86 11.27 -5.10
N ALA A 184 19.19 12.45 -5.62
CA ALA A 184 19.67 13.57 -4.81
C ALA A 184 18.59 14.09 -3.84
N GLU A 185 17.32 13.80 -4.11
CA GLU A 185 16.18 14.14 -3.29
C GLU A 185 15.88 13.10 -2.21
N GLY A 186 16.68 12.03 -2.12
CA GLY A 186 16.53 10.97 -1.13
C GLY A 186 15.41 9.99 -1.45
N ASN A 187 14.90 9.95 -2.69
CA ASN A 187 13.93 8.94 -3.11
C ASN A 187 14.64 7.67 -3.57
N LEU A 188 14.05 6.51 -3.31
CA LEU A 188 14.52 5.24 -3.83
C LEU A 188 13.86 4.94 -5.17
N TRP A 189 14.64 4.90 -6.23
CA TRP A 189 14.22 4.41 -7.52
C TRP A 189 14.52 2.93 -7.66
N VAL A 190 13.51 2.18 -8.07
CA VAL A 190 13.58 0.74 -8.27
C VAL A 190 13.20 0.45 -9.72
N THR A 191 14.08 -0.22 -10.46
CA THR A 191 13.76 -0.77 -11.78
C THR A 191 13.72 -2.28 -11.71
N HIS A 192 12.57 -2.86 -12.05
CA HIS A 192 12.30 -4.29 -11.97
C HIS A 192 12.67 -5.02 -13.28
N PRO A 193 12.90 -6.35 -13.23
CA PRO A 193 13.26 -7.14 -14.41
C PRO A 193 12.21 -7.15 -15.53
N ASP A 194 10.96 -6.79 -15.22
CA ASP A 194 9.87 -6.69 -16.19
C ASP A 194 9.77 -5.32 -16.88
N GLY A 195 10.71 -4.41 -16.62
CA GLY A 195 10.74 -3.09 -17.24
C GLY A 195 9.80 -2.09 -16.56
N ILE A 196 9.32 -2.39 -15.36
CA ILE A 196 8.65 -1.39 -14.51
C ILE A 196 9.70 -0.63 -13.70
N ARG A 197 9.59 0.71 -13.69
CA ARG A 197 10.32 1.58 -12.79
C ARG A 197 9.35 2.23 -11.81
N GLN A 198 9.61 2.07 -10.53
CA GLN A 198 8.83 2.67 -9.45
C GLN A 198 9.72 3.58 -8.61
N ARG A 199 9.15 4.71 -8.18
CA ARG A 199 9.74 5.53 -7.13
C ARG A 199 9.11 5.18 -5.79
N LEU A 200 9.95 5.07 -4.77
CA LEU A 200 9.54 5.19 -3.38
C LEU A 200 10.00 6.57 -2.88
N HIS A 201 9.03 7.44 -2.60
CA HIS A 201 9.32 8.80 -2.16
C HIS A 201 9.67 8.86 -0.67
N ALA A 202 10.40 9.90 -0.28
CA ALA A 202 10.61 10.25 1.11
C ALA A 202 9.26 10.47 1.83
N CYS A 203 9.02 9.73 2.92
CA CYS A 203 7.76 9.81 3.66
C CYS A 203 7.92 10.34 5.09
N ALA A 204 6.78 10.64 5.72
CA ALA A 204 6.69 10.83 7.16
C ALA A 204 6.71 9.48 7.87
N HIS A 205 7.65 9.33 8.83
CA HIS A 205 7.76 8.18 9.73
C HIS A 205 6.44 7.91 10.46
N ASP A 206 5.93 8.93 11.16
CA ASP A 206 4.59 8.93 11.74
C ASP A 206 3.77 10.07 11.14
N PHE A 207 3.11 9.76 10.03
CA PHE A 207 2.22 10.70 9.35
C PHE A 207 1.10 11.23 10.26
N PHE A 208 0.54 10.40 11.15
CA PHE A 208 -0.56 10.82 12.01
C PHE A 208 -0.08 11.87 12.99
N GLN A 209 1.10 11.67 13.56
CA GLN A 209 1.72 12.66 14.42
C GLN A 209 2.05 13.95 13.65
N LEU A 210 2.63 13.88 12.44
CA LEU A 210 2.87 15.06 11.60
C LEU A 210 1.56 15.85 11.41
N ARG A 211 0.52 15.17 10.95
CA ARG A 211 -0.80 15.76 10.70
C ARG A 211 -1.40 16.40 11.95
N ASP A 212 -1.36 15.69 13.08
CA ASP A 212 -1.90 16.18 14.36
C ASP A 212 -1.13 17.39 14.87
N GLN A 213 0.20 17.41 14.72
CA GLN A 213 1.05 18.55 15.08
C GLN A 213 0.76 19.76 14.20
N VAL A 214 0.66 19.59 12.88
CA VAL A 214 0.30 20.67 11.95
C VAL A 214 -1.10 21.21 12.28
N ARG A 215 -2.10 20.34 12.40
CA ARG A 215 -3.46 20.75 12.75
C ARG A 215 -3.50 21.52 14.07
N THR A 216 -2.76 21.08 15.08
CA THR A 216 -2.72 21.73 16.39
C THR A 216 -2.03 23.10 16.32
N ALA A 217 -0.88 23.17 15.64
CA ALA A 217 -0.05 24.37 15.58
C ALA A 217 -0.66 25.48 14.71
N VAL A 218 -1.27 25.14 13.57
CA VAL A 218 -1.75 26.13 12.59
C VAL A 218 -3.26 26.13 12.37
N GLN A 219 -4.00 25.20 12.97
CA GLN A 219 -5.45 25.03 12.76
C GLN A 219 -5.86 24.77 11.30
N GLN A 220 -4.91 24.28 10.49
CA GLN A 220 -5.11 23.94 9.07
C GLN A 220 -5.11 22.43 8.87
N GLN A 221 -5.72 22.00 7.76
CA GLN A 221 -5.61 20.63 7.29
C GLN A 221 -4.34 20.45 6.45
N LEU A 222 -3.69 19.30 6.62
CA LEU A 222 -2.52 18.91 5.87
C LEU A 222 -2.96 18.00 4.71
N MET A 223 -2.56 18.35 3.49
CA MET A 223 -2.83 17.55 2.29
C MET A 223 -1.56 16.80 1.88
N LEU A 224 -1.60 15.46 1.84
CA LEU A 224 -0.53 14.64 1.29
C LEU A 224 -0.67 14.53 -0.22
N ASN A 225 0.44 14.67 -0.92
CA ASN A 225 0.54 14.41 -2.35
C ASN A 225 1.14 13.04 -2.61
N ALA A 226 0.85 12.49 -3.78
CA ALA A 226 1.39 11.20 -4.21
C ALA A 226 2.92 11.17 -4.36
N ASP A 227 3.59 12.33 -4.36
CA ASP A 227 5.03 12.46 -4.54
C ASP A 227 5.82 12.66 -3.24
N GLY A 228 5.22 12.32 -2.09
CA GLY A 228 5.82 12.43 -0.76
C GLY A 228 5.86 13.84 -0.19
N THR A 229 5.35 14.82 -0.93
CA THR A 229 5.24 16.19 -0.43
C THR A 229 3.90 16.39 0.30
N PHE A 230 3.84 17.41 1.15
CA PHE A 230 2.59 17.83 1.76
C PHE A 230 2.36 19.32 1.58
N GLN A 231 1.09 19.72 1.58
CA GLN A 231 0.68 21.10 1.38
C GLN A 231 -0.06 21.63 2.61
N LEU A 232 0.16 22.93 2.84
CA LEU A 232 -0.51 23.71 3.87
C LEU A 232 -1.08 24.98 3.23
N MET A 233 -2.36 25.25 3.46
CA MET A 233 -2.96 26.52 3.06
C MET A 233 -2.78 27.55 4.17
N PHE A 234 -2.16 28.69 3.84
CA PHE A 234 -1.96 29.80 4.77
C PHE A 234 -2.43 31.11 4.13
N GLY A 235 -3.61 31.59 4.52
CA GLY A 235 -4.28 32.68 3.83
C GLY A 235 -4.62 32.28 2.39
N GLU A 236 -4.18 33.08 1.41
CA GLU A 236 -4.33 32.79 -0.03
C GLU A 236 -3.15 31.99 -0.62
N GLN A 237 -2.14 31.65 0.19
CA GLN A 237 -0.95 30.96 -0.27
C GLN A 237 -1.03 29.46 0.03
N THR A 238 -0.62 28.63 -0.93
CA THR A 238 -0.42 27.18 -0.73
C THR A 238 1.07 26.91 -0.59
N LEU A 239 1.55 26.65 0.62
CA LEU A 239 2.94 26.28 0.85
C LEU A 239 3.10 24.77 0.68
N ARG A 240 4.18 24.34 0.04
CA ARG A 240 4.49 22.94 -0.21
C ARG A 240 5.79 22.57 0.49
N PHE A 241 5.77 21.45 1.19
CA PHE A 241 6.87 20.97 2.01
C PHE A 241 7.21 19.52 1.67
N ARG A 242 8.39 19.09 2.08
CA ARG A 242 8.87 17.72 2.03
C ARG A 242 9.51 17.37 3.37
N LEU A 243 9.44 16.11 3.78
CA LEU A 243 10.30 15.58 4.84
C LEU A 243 11.54 14.96 4.25
N ASN A 244 12.69 15.21 4.87
CA ASN A 244 13.91 14.49 4.52
C ASN A 244 13.68 12.99 4.79
N ALA A 245 14.12 12.14 3.85
CA ALA A 245 13.96 10.69 3.96
C ALA A 245 14.76 10.13 5.13
N GLU A 246 15.90 10.77 5.46
CA GLU A 246 16.78 10.34 6.54
C GLU A 246 16.18 10.61 7.92
N LEU A 247 16.19 9.58 8.76
CA LEU A 247 15.68 9.60 10.12
C LEU A 247 16.82 9.70 11.13
N ALA A 248 16.77 10.68 12.03
CA ALA A 248 17.76 10.84 13.10
C ALA A 248 17.14 10.47 14.46
N TRP A 249 17.88 9.70 15.27
CA TRP A 249 17.52 9.46 16.66
C TRP A 249 17.98 10.63 17.54
N THR A 250 17.10 11.17 18.38
CA THR A 250 17.38 12.40 19.13
C THR A 250 17.55 12.24 20.64
N ASP A 251 17.47 11.01 21.19
CA ASP A 251 17.50 10.70 22.64
C ASP A 251 16.47 11.46 23.52
N GLU A 252 15.68 12.37 22.96
CA GLU A 252 14.72 13.23 23.66
C GLU A 252 13.28 12.74 23.45
N LEU A 253 12.67 12.16 24.50
CA LEU A 253 11.34 11.52 24.41
C LEU A 253 10.18 12.43 24.80
N ASP A 254 10.43 13.54 25.50
CA ASP A 254 9.36 14.23 26.25
C ASP A 254 8.62 15.33 25.47
N HIS A 255 9.14 15.75 24.31
CA HIS A 255 8.56 16.87 23.54
C HIS A 255 8.44 16.56 22.04
N PRO A 256 7.43 15.76 21.64
CA PRO A 256 7.04 15.64 20.23
C PRO A 256 6.57 16.98 19.67
N GLY A 257 6.98 17.30 18.44
CA GLY A 257 6.55 18.53 17.78
C GLY A 257 7.61 19.14 16.88
N PHE A 258 7.32 20.33 16.37
CA PHE A 258 8.27 21.09 15.58
C PHE A 258 9.27 21.79 16.49
N TYR A 259 10.55 21.70 16.13
CA TYR A 259 11.62 22.42 16.79
C TYR A 259 12.63 22.92 15.75
N THR A 260 13.42 23.91 16.14
CA THR A 260 14.44 24.50 15.28
C THR A 260 15.82 24.12 15.80
N GLU A 261 16.68 23.63 14.92
CA GLU A 261 18.08 23.35 15.20
C GLU A 261 18.94 24.10 14.18
N GLY A 262 19.58 25.18 14.60
CA GLY A 262 20.26 26.10 13.68
C GLY A 262 19.27 26.75 12.71
N ASP A 263 19.48 26.53 11.41
CA ASP A 263 18.63 26.98 10.31
C ASP A 263 17.59 25.94 9.86
N ARG A 264 17.55 24.76 10.49
CA ARG A 264 16.68 23.64 10.13
C ARG A 264 15.41 23.63 10.97
N ILE A 265 14.30 23.27 10.36
CA ILE A 265 13.05 22.92 11.05
C ILE A 265 12.96 21.40 11.08
N LEU A 266 12.83 20.83 12.27
CA LEU A 266 12.75 19.40 12.48
C LEU A 266 11.40 19.06 13.11
N LEU A 267 10.80 17.96 12.69
CA LEU A 267 9.66 17.33 13.36
C LEU A 267 10.18 16.18 14.23
N ARG A 268 10.00 16.28 15.54
CA ARG A 268 10.26 15.19 16.48
C ARG A 268 9.02 14.33 16.69
N TYR A 269 9.21 13.03 16.59
CA TYR A 269 8.22 11.99 16.84
C TYR A 269 8.23 11.53 18.31
N ARG A 270 7.11 10.96 18.78
CA ARG A 270 6.94 10.53 20.19
C ARG A 270 7.88 9.41 20.59
N ASP A 271 8.38 8.69 19.61
CA ASP A 271 9.29 7.58 19.78
C ASP A 271 10.76 8.02 19.76
N GLY A 272 11.07 9.33 19.71
CA GLY A 272 12.44 9.86 19.79
C GLY A 272 13.12 10.12 18.45
N TRP A 273 12.45 9.78 17.35
CA TRP A 273 12.91 10.06 15.99
C TRP A 273 12.68 11.51 15.59
N ALA A 274 13.49 12.03 14.67
CA ALA A 274 13.24 13.31 14.04
C ALA A 274 13.50 13.27 12.53
N GLN A 275 12.71 14.07 11.80
CA GLN A 275 12.86 14.31 10.37
C GLN A 275 12.89 15.80 10.08
N GLU A 276 13.76 16.19 9.16
CA GLU A 276 13.82 17.58 8.69
C GLU A 276 12.64 17.92 7.78
N VAL A 277 12.10 19.11 7.97
CA VAL A 277 11.03 19.71 7.17
C VAL A 277 11.65 20.72 6.21
N VAL A 278 11.51 20.45 4.93
CA VAL A 278 12.05 21.28 3.85
C VAL A 278 10.90 22.00 3.15
N LEU A 279 10.96 23.32 3.08
CA LEU A 279 10.06 24.10 2.21
C LEU A 279 10.53 23.96 0.76
N LEU A 280 9.62 23.66 -0.15
CA LEU A 280 9.92 23.62 -1.58
C LEU A 280 9.61 24.98 -2.19
N ASP A 281 10.59 25.55 -2.89
CA ASP A 281 10.37 26.75 -3.70
C ASP A 281 9.33 26.45 -4.79
N GLN A 282 8.36 27.38 -4.95
CA GLN A 282 7.33 27.29 -5.99
C GLN A 282 7.85 27.63 -7.38
#